data_AF-A0A539E390-F1
#
_entry.id   AF-A0A539E390-F1
#
_cell.length_a   1.000
_cell.length_b   1.000
_cell.length_c   1.000
_cell.angle_alpha   90.00
_cell.angle_beta   90.00
_cell.angle_gamma   90.00
#
_symmetry.space_group_name_H-M   'P 1'
#
loop_
_entity.id
_entity.type
_entity.pdbx_description
1 polymer ?
#
loop_
_entity_poly.entity_id
_entity_poly.type
_entity_poly.pdbx_seq_one_letter_code
_entity_poly.pdbx_strand_id
1 'polypeptide(L)'
;LEHWHYVRDGELSDMLPFLRTAHAYVNGGLAFDLPVLKHYIGQGFPSPDTLDANTPLDAYLRSVETHRMLSSTVTLGRSPEDMIPPDCHIREFIGGLSLAIPHQG
;
A
#
# COMPACT_ATOMS: atom_id res chain seq x y z
N LEU A 1 0.75 17.99 3.35
CA LEU A 1 1.38 17.85 2.01
C LEU A 1 2.81 18.41 1.96
N GLU A 2 3.18 19.41 2.77
CA GLU A 2 4.51 20.03 2.75
C GLU A 2 5.68 19.10 3.12
N HIS A 3 5.44 18.00 3.85
CA HIS A 3 6.53 17.14 4.34
C HIS A 3 6.98 16.06 3.32
N TRP A 4 6.11 15.65 2.40
CA TRP A 4 6.41 14.55 1.46
C TRP A 4 7.49 14.91 0.45
N HIS A 5 7.60 16.19 0.09
CA HIS A 5 8.67 16.66 -0.79
C HIS A 5 10.04 16.48 -0.13
N TYR A 6 10.20 16.81 1.16
CA TYR A 6 11.45 16.59 1.89
C TYR A 6 11.81 15.11 2.04
N VAL A 7 10.81 14.25 2.29
CA VAL A 7 11.03 12.80 2.34
C VAL A 7 11.53 12.30 0.98
N ARG A 8 10.91 12.77 -0.11
CA ARG A 8 11.29 12.36 -1.46
C ARG A 8 12.68 12.87 -1.85
N ASP A 9 13.00 14.11 -1.49
CA ASP A 9 14.32 14.69 -1.74
C ASP A 9 15.41 13.90 -0.99
N GLY A 10 15.18 13.59 0.30
CA GLY A 10 16.08 12.74 1.08
C GLY A 10 16.23 11.32 0.51
N GLU A 11 15.14 10.72 0.03
CA GLU A 11 15.20 9.42 -0.64
C GLU A 11 16.09 9.47 -1.89
N LEU A 12 15.95 10.54 -2.69
CA LEU A 12 16.72 10.74 -3.92
C LEU A 12 18.19 11.05 -3.67
N SER A 13 18.53 11.83 -2.64
CA SER A 13 19.91 12.17 -2.30
C SER A 13 20.63 11.06 -1.53
N ASP A 14 19.95 10.42 -0.58
CA ASP A 14 20.61 9.66 0.49
C ASP A 14 20.25 8.17 0.50
N MET A 15 19.21 7.73 -0.23
CA MET A 15 18.82 6.32 -0.27
C MET A 15 19.04 5.70 -1.65
N LEU A 16 18.43 6.27 -2.70
CA LEU A 16 18.44 5.72 -4.06
C LEU A 16 19.85 5.56 -4.67
N PRO A 17 20.79 6.50 -4.50
CA PRO A 17 22.14 6.34 -5.05
C PRO A 17 22.89 5.14 -4.46
N PHE A 18 22.61 4.81 -3.20
CA PHE A 18 23.28 3.73 -2.48
C PHE A 18 22.51 2.41 -2.54
N LEU A 19 21.38 2.37 -3.25
CA LEU A 19 20.50 1.19 -3.30
C LEU A 19 21.29 -0.05 -3.69
N ARG A 20 22.20 0.02 -4.67
CA ARG A 20 22.98 -1.14 -5.16
C ARG A 20 24.20 -1.50 -4.30
N THR A 21 24.60 -0.63 -3.39
CA THR A 21 25.80 -0.80 -2.54
C THR A 21 25.45 -1.08 -1.09
N ALA A 22 24.17 -1.17 -0.75
CA ALA A 22 23.72 -1.47 0.60
C ALA A 22 24.17 -2.87 1.05
N HIS A 23 24.53 -2.99 2.33
CA HIS A 23 24.91 -4.27 2.93
C HIS A 23 23.71 -5.20 3.17
N ALA A 24 22.52 -4.63 3.31
CA ALA A 24 21.28 -5.36 3.54
C ALA A 24 20.09 -4.59 2.96
N TYR A 25 19.04 -5.33 2.59
CA TYR A 25 17.74 -4.78 2.20
C TYR A 25 16.69 -5.29 3.17
N VAL A 26 15.91 -4.37 3.74
CA VAL A 26 14.74 -4.69 4.56
C VAL A 26 13.51 -4.30 3.76
N ASN A 27 12.64 -5.27 3.46
CA ASN A 27 11.38 -5.02 2.75
C ASN A 27 10.26 -4.84 3.78
N GLY A 28 9.69 -3.63 3.84
CA GLY A 28 8.55 -3.31 4.70
C GLY A 28 7.17 -3.62 4.10
N GLY A 29 7.11 -4.17 2.89
CA GLY A 29 5.88 -4.51 2.20
C GLY A 29 5.10 -5.62 2.89
N LEU A 30 3.77 -5.52 2.90
CA LEU A 30 2.88 -6.51 3.50
C LEU A 30 2.29 -7.43 2.43
N ALA A 31 2.33 -8.75 2.65
CA ALA A 31 1.92 -9.75 1.65
C ALA A 31 0.45 -9.63 1.18
N PHE A 32 -0.44 -9.04 1.99
CA PHE A 32 -1.87 -8.90 1.69
C PHE A 32 -2.33 -7.45 1.51
N ASP A 33 -1.40 -6.51 1.37
CA ASP A 33 -1.71 -5.07 1.38
C ASP A 33 -2.73 -4.67 0.30
N LEU A 34 -2.45 -4.98 -0.97
CA LEU A 34 -3.33 -4.60 -2.07
C LEU A 34 -4.70 -5.29 -2.03
N PRO A 35 -4.83 -6.62 -1.77
CA PRO A 35 -6.14 -7.27 -1.64
C PRO A 35 -6.97 -6.72 -0.47
N VAL A 36 -6.33 -6.41 0.65
CA VAL A 36 -6.96 -5.80 1.83
C VAL A 36 -7.42 -4.38 1.51
N LEU A 37 -6.56 -3.59 0.90
CA LEU A 37 -6.92 -2.24 0.45
C LEU A 37 -8.13 -2.30 -0.50
N LYS A 38 -8.09 -3.17 -1.51
CA LYS A 38 -9.22 -3.38 -2.43
C LYS A 38 -10.50 -3.77 -1.70
N HIS A 39 -10.41 -4.62 -0.67
CA HIS A 39 -11.58 -5.02 0.12
C HIS A 39 -12.27 -3.83 0.78
N TYR A 40 -11.51 -2.96 1.45
CA TYR A 40 -12.11 -1.85 2.20
C TYR A 40 -12.49 -0.64 1.34
N ILE A 41 -11.66 -0.27 0.35
CA ILE A 41 -11.88 0.96 -0.43
C ILE A 41 -12.36 0.71 -1.85
N GLY A 42 -12.28 -0.52 -2.36
CA GLY A 42 -12.49 -0.81 -3.77
C GLY A 42 -13.88 -0.42 -4.30
N GLN A 43 -14.93 -0.56 -3.49
CA GLN A 43 -16.29 -0.17 -3.88
C GLN A 43 -16.47 1.35 -3.98
N GLY A 44 -15.72 2.11 -3.18
CA GLY A 44 -15.75 3.58 -3.18
C GLY A 44 -14.61 4.21 -3.98
N PHE A 45 -13.77 3.41 -4.63
CA PHE A 45 -12.61 3.90 -5.35
C PHE A 45 -13.08 4.59 -6.65
N PRO A 46 -12.77 5.88 -6.86
CA PRO A 46 -13.32 6.64 -7.97
C PRO A 46 -12.81 6.12 -9.32
N SER A 47 -13.72 6.06 -10.30
CA SER A 47 -13.33 5.83 -11.70
C SER A 47 -12.60 7.06 -12.24
N PRO A 48 -11.57 6.89 -13.10
CA PRO A 48 -10.98 8.00 -13.83
C PRO A 48 -12.00 8.84 -14.61
N ASP A 49 -13.15 8.26 -14.99
CA ASP A 49 -14.22 8.95 -15.70
C ASP A 49 -14.94 10.02 -14.85
N THR A 50 -14.74 10.01 -13.52
CA THR A 50 -15.32 11.04 -12.63
C THR A 50 -14.47 12.30 -12.57
N LEU A 51 -13.31 12.32 -13.23
CA LEU A 51 -12.42 13.49 -13.29
C LEU A 51 -12.95 14.53 -14.27
N ASP A 52 -12.71 15.81 -13.97
CA ASP A 52 -13.17 16.91 -14.81
C ASP A 52 -12.24 17.14 -16.02
N ALA A 53 -12.73 17.92 -16.99
CA ALA A 53 -11.97 18.27 -18.19
C ALA A 53 -10.73 19.17 -17.91
N ASN A 54 -10.66 19.78 -16.72
CA ASN A 54 -9.56 20.66 -16.32
C ASN A 54 -8.47 19.91 -15.53
N THR A 55 -8.66 18.61 -15.29
CA THR A 55 -7.74 17.79 -14.53
C THR A 55 -6.39 17.71 -15.27
N PRO A 56 -5.26 18.00 -14.60
CA PRO A 56 -3.95 17.89 -15.24
C PRO A 56 -3.73 16.49 -15.83
N LEU A 57 -3.15 16.44 -17.04
CA LEU A 57 -2.94 15.18 -17.76
C LEU A 57 -2.20 14.12 -16.94
N ASP A 58 -1.17 14.52 -16.19
CA ASP A 58 -0.43 13.61 -15.29
C ASP A 58 -1.35 12.99 -14.22
N ALA A 59 -2.21 13.80 -13.61
CA ALA A 59 -3.15 13.32 -12.60
C ALA A 59 -4.18 12.35 -13.20
N TYR A 60 -4.67 12.63 -14.41
CA TYR A 60 -5.57 11.72 -15.13
C TYR A 60 -4.90 10.38 -15.44
N LEU A 61 -3.70 10.40 -16.02
CA LEU A 61 -2.95 9.18 -16.34
C LEU A 61 -2.66 8.34 -15.10
N ARG A 62 -2.28 8.99 -13.99
CA ARG A 62 -2.08 8.32 -12.71
C ARG A 62 -3.37 7.72 -12.15
N SER A 63 -4.51 8.39 -12.31
CA SER A 63 -5.81 7.84 -11.93
C SER A 63 -6.13 6.57 -12.73
N VAL A 64 -5.96 6.61 -14.05
CA VAL A 64 -6.18 5.45 -14.93
C VAL A 64 -5.32 4.28 -14.52
N GLU A 65 -4.02 4.50 -14.32
CA GLU A 65 -3.09 3.43 -13.96
C GLU A 65 -3.36 2.86 -12.57
N THR A 66 -3.64 3.73 -11.59
CA THR A 66 -3.96 3.28 -10.22
C THR A 66 -5.25 2.47 -10.20
N HIS A 67 -6.28 2.95 -10.90
CA HIS A 67 -7.56 2.25 -11.03
C HIS A 67 -7.38 0.89 -11.72
N ARG A 68 -6.60 0.84 -12.80
CA ARG A 68 -6.27 -0.41 -13.51
C ARG A 68 -5.53 -1.40 -12.60
N MET A 69 -4.52 -0.94 -11.87
CA MET A 69 -3.76 -1.75 -10.92
C MET A 69 -4.69 -2.33 -9.85
N LEU A 70 -5.48 -1.49 -9.17
CA LEU A 70 -6.39 -1.94 -8.11
C LEU A 70 -7.46 -2.92 -8.64
N SER A 71 -7.96 -2.67 -9.85
CA SER A 71 -8.93 -3.55 -10.51
C SER A 71 -8.35 -4.94 -10.78
N SER A 72 -7.08 -5.01 -11.17
CA SER A 72 -6.35 -6.25 -11.46
C SER A 72 -5.95 -7.07 -10.22
N THR A 73 -5.94 -6.44 -9.04
CA THR A 73 -5.65 -7.12 -7.77
C THR A 73 -6.73 -8.17 -7.45
N VAL A 74 -6.33 -9.29 -6.84
CA VAL A 74 -7.28 -10.34 -6.41
C VAL A 74 -8.35 -9.78 -5.47
N THR A 75 -9.60 -10.19 -5.69
CA THR A 75 -10.73 -9.87 -4.81
C THR A 75 -10.87 -10.95 -3.75
N LEU A 76 -10.90 -10.57 -2.47
CA LEU A 76 -11.10 -11.49 -1.37
C LEU A 76 -12.57 -11.98 -1.34
N GLY A 77 -12.76 -13.29 -1.16
CA GLY A 77 -14.09 -13.91 -1.13
C GLY A 77 -14.80 -13.85 0.23
N ARG A 78 -14.09 -13.48 1.30
CA ARG A 78 -14.59 -13.28 2.66
C ARG A 78 -13.91 -12.06 3.28
N SER A 79 -14.22 -11.76 4.53
CA SER A 79 -13.52 -10.71 5.28
C SER A 79 -12.01 -11.01 5.35
N PRO A 80 -11.13 -10.00 5.27
CA PRO A 80 -9.70 -10.16 5.50
C PRO A 80 -9.38 -10.89 6.80
N GLU A 81 -10.17 -10.64 7.85
CA GLU A 81 -9.97 -11.16 9.18
C GLU A 81 -10.22 -12.66 9.29
N ASP A 82 -11.05 -13.22 8.41
CA ASP A 82 -11.33 -14.66 8.30
C ASP A 82 -10.36 -15.40 7.37
N MET A 83 -9.56 -14.66 6.58
CA MET A 83 -8.71 -15.22 5.53
C MET A 83 -7.22 -15.11 5.83
N ILE A 84 -6.82 -14.08 6.58
CA ILE A 84 -5.41 -13.77 6.84
C ILE A 84 -5.01 -14.35 8.20
N PRO A 85 -3.90 -15.12 8.28
CA PRO A 85 -3.41 -15.65 9.55
C PRO A 85 -3.25 -14.56 10.62
N PRO A 86 -3.63 -14.83 11.89
CA PRO A 86 -3.60 -13.82 12.94
C PRO A 86 -2.19 -13.35 13.30
N ASP A 87 -1.15 -14.10 12.98
CA ASP A 87 0.26 -13.74 13.16
C ASP A 87 0.85 -12.94 11.99
N CYS A 88 0.05 -12.63 10.96
CA CYS A 88 0.49 -11.79 9.84
C CYS A 88 0.54 -10.31 10.25
N HIS A 89 1.65 -9.62 9.94
CA HIS A 89 1.88 -8.23 10.33
C HIS A 89 0.77 -7.25 9.92
N ILE A 90 0.10 -7.47 8.78
CA ILE A 90 -1.02 -6.62 8.34
C ILE A 90 -2.19 -6.59 9.33
N ARG A 91 -2.32 -7.61 10.19
CA ARG A 91 -3.34 -7.70 11.24
C ARG A 91 -3.20 -6.62 12.31
N GLU A 92 -2.07 -5.92 12.37
CA GLU A 92 -1.94 -4.71 13.18
C GLU A 92 -2.92 -3.61 12.73
N PHE A 93 -3.15 -3.50 11.41
CA PHE A 93 -3.97 -2.46 10.82
C PHE A 93 -5.43 -2.88 10.65
N ILE A 94 -5.67 -4.16 10.34
CA ILE A 94 -7.03 -4.70 10.12
C ILE A 94 -7.60 -5.43 11.35
N GLY A 95 -6.89 -5.36 12.48
CA GLY A 95 -7.27 -6.02 13.73
C GLY A 95 -6.99 -7.52 13.76
N GLY A 96 -7.17 -8.11 14.94
CA GLY A 96 -7.04 -9.56 15.18
C GLY A 96 -5.61 -10.10 15.08
N LEU A 97 -4.60 -9.24 15.31
CA LEU A 97 -3.20 -9.63 15.44
C LEU A 97 -3.02 -10.50 16.70
N SER A 98 -2.40 -11.66 16.52
CA SER A 98 -1.94 -12.54 17.60
C SER A 98 -0.49 -12.88 17.33
N LEU A 99 0.40 -12.04 17.86
CA LEU A 99 1.81 -12.35 17.93
C LEU A 99 2.12 -12.85 19.34
N ALA A 100 2.72 -14.04 19.42
CA ALA A 100 3.41 -14.43 20.63
C ALA A 100 4.65 -13.53 20.75
N ILE A 101 4.54 -12.41 21.46
CA ILE A 101 5.69 -11.57 21.79
C ILE A 101 6.54 -12.39 22.76
N PRO A 102 7.76 -12.84 22.39
CA PRO A 102 8.50 -13.82 23.18
C PRO A 102 9.09 -13.28 24.50
N HIS A 103 8.46 -12.34 25.21
CA HIS A 103 9.03 -11.77 26.45
C HIS A 103 7.99 -10.97 27.27
N GLN A 104 7.29 -11.68 28.15
CA GLN A 104 6.92 -11.22 29.49
C GLN A 104 7.22 -12.38 30.43
N GLY A 105 8.50 -12.56 30.75
CA GLY A 105 9.05 -13.53 31.70
C GLY A 105 10.13 -12.85 32.52
#